data_AF-A7T735-F1
#
_entry.id   AF-A7T735-F1
#
_cell.length_a   1.000
_cell.length_b   1.000
_cell.length_c   1.000
_cell.angle_alpha   90.00
_cell.angle_beta   90.00
_cell.angle_gamma   90.00
#
_symmetry.space_group_name_H-M   'P 1'
#
loop_
_entity.id
_entity.type
_entity.pdbx_description
1 polymer ?
#
loop_
_entity_poly.entity_id
_entity_poly.type
_entity_poly.pdbx_seq_one_letter_code
_entity_poly.pdbx_strand_id
1 'polypeptide(L)' 'PECVRCKPQYWGLSKDGCKDCNCFPQGITNNGTCNQTTGQCECRANVTGRQCDSCADTFWGY' A
#
# COMPACT_ATOMS: atom_id res chain seq x y z
N PRO A 1 -4.74 19.87 -18.00
CA PRO A 1 -4.61 18.44 -17.60
C PRO A 1 -4.87 18.32 -16.11
N GLU A 2 -6.02 17.77 -15.74
CA GLU A 2 -6.42 17.65 -14.33
C GLU A 2 -5.59 16.57 -13.63
N CYS A 3 -5.08 16.88 -12.43
CA CYS A 3 -4.43 15.91 -11.56
C CYS A 3 -5.50 14.98 -10.97
N VAL A 4 -6.01 14.05 -11.78
CA VAL A 4 -6.99 13.05 -11.36
C VAL A 4 -6.37 11.88 -10.60
N ARG A 5 -5.04 11.80 -10.55
CA ARG A 5 -4.29 10.66 -10.02
C ARG A 5 -3.06 11.13 -9.26
N CYS A 6 -2.77 10.43 -8.17
CA CYS A 6 -1.54 10.62 -7.42
C CYS A 6 -0.33 10.04 -8.17
N LYS A 7 0.86 10.52 -7.81
CA LYS A 7 2.11 9.90 -8.27
C LYS A 7 2.17 8.43 -7.82
N PRO A 8 2.95 7.57 -8.51
CA PRO A 8 3.28 6.25 -7.97
C PRO A 8 3.84 6.40 -6.55
N GLN A 9 3.51 5.46 -5.67
CA GLN A 9 3.77 5.51 -4.21
C GLN A 9 2.89 6.50 -3.42
N TYR A 10 1.87 7.10 -4.05
CA TYR A 10 0.87 7.93 -3.38
C TYR A 10 -0.56 7.55 -3.79
N TRP A 11 -1.53 7.81 -2.91
CA TRP A 11 -2.93 7.43 -3.05
C TRP A 11 -3.88 8.44 -2.37
N GLY A 12 -5.19 8.25 -2.56
CA GLY A 12 -6.21 8.98 -1.83
C GLY A 12 -6.26 10.46 -2.17
N LEU A 13 -6.23 10.79 -3.47
CA LEU A 13 -6.32 12.16 -3.98
C LEU A 13 -7.49 12.88 -3.30
N SER A 14 -7.15 13.88 -2.51
CA SER A 14 -8.08 14.70 -1.74
C SER A 14 -7.78 16.18 -1.96
N LYS A 15 -8.65 17.06 -1.43
CA LYS A 15 -8.43 18.51 -1.40
C LYS A 15 -7.09 18.92 -0.75
N ASP A 16 -6.59 18.12 0.19
CA ASP A 16 -5.29 18.28 0.85
C ASP A 16 -4.11 17.64 0.08
N GLY A 17 -4.37 17.05 -1.09
CA GLY A 17 -3.37 16.37 -1.91
C GLY A 17 -3.41 14.84 -1.78
N CYS A 18 -2.26 14.21 -1.98
CA CYS A 18 -2.10 12.76 -2.00
C CYS A 18 -1.40 12.26 -0.74
N LYS A 19 -1.84 11.12 -0.23
CA LYS A 19 -1.22 10.44 0.91
C LYS A 19 -0.17 9.46 0.44
N ASP A 20 0.90 9.34 1.19
CA ASP A 20 1.96 8.37 0.92
C ASP A 20 1.45 6.93 1.16
N CYS A 21 1.84 6.02 0.27
CA CYS A 21 1.51 4.59 0.35
C CYS A 21 2.21 3.91 1.53
N ASN A 22 3.43 4.34 1.85
CA ASN A 22 4.28 3.88 2.94
C ASN A 22 4.38 2.35 3.01
N CYS A 23 4.42 1.71 1.84
CA CYS A 23 4.51 0.25 1.74
C CYS A 23 5.84 -0.24 2.31
N PHE A 24 5.79 -1.31 3.09
CA PHE A 24 6.96 -1.92 3.67
C PHE A 24 7.75 -2.68 2.59
N PRO A 25 8.99 -2.28 2.26
CA PRO A 25 9.71 -2.80 1.10
C PRO A 25 10.00 -4.31 1.18
N GLN A 26 10.11 -4.85 2.38
CA GLN A 26 10.30 -6.30 2.59
C GLN A 26 8.99 -7.09 2.47
N GLY A 27 7.85 -6.43 2.68
CA GLY A 27 6.52 -7.03 2.72
C GLY A 27 5.76 -6.96 1.41
N ILE A 28 6.30 -6.33 0.37
CA ILE A 28 5.64 -6.12 -0.93
C ILE A 28 6.30 -6.85 -2.09
N THR A 29 5.51 -7.12 -3.13
CA THR A 29 5.97 -7.70 -4.40
C THR A 29 6.33 -6.63 -5.45
N ASN A 30 5.83 -5.41 -5.28
CA ASN A 30 6.02 -4.30 -6.21
C ASN A 30 7.01 -3.24 -5.67
N ASN A 31 7.27 -2.17 -6.43
CA ASN A 31 8.17 -1.07 -6.05
C ASN A 31 7.48 -0.03 -5.13
N GLY A 32 6.72 -0.46 -4.14
CA GLY A 32 6.02 0.44 -3.21
C GLY A 32 4.79 1.15 -3.80
N THR A 33 4.30 0.70 -4.95
CA THR A 33 3.04 1.18 -5.52
C THR A 33 1.87 0.62 -4.73
N CYS A 34 0.90 1.46 -4.39
CA CYS A 34 -0.34 1.04 -3.76
C CYS A 34 -1.56 1.48 -4.58
N ASN A 35 -2.72 0.92 -4.24
CA ASN A 35 -3.99 1.25 -4.87
C ASN A 35 -4.31 2.75 -4.70
N GLN A 36 -4.59 3.46 -5.80
CA GLN A 36 -4.78 4.92 -5.77
C GLN A 36 -6.03 5.36 -5.01
N THR A 37 -6.99 4.47 -4.78
CA THR A 37 -8.24 4.74 -4.06
C THR A 37 -8.16 4.28 -2.60
N THR A 38 -7.69 3.06 -2.35
CA THR A 38 -7.70 2.47 -1.00
C THR A 38 -6.38 2.60 -0.25
N GLY A 39 -5.28 2.85 -0.97
CA GLY A 39 -3.94 2.89 -0.39
C GLY A 39 -3.35 1.53 -0.07
N GLN A 40 -4.02 0.44 -0.46
CA GLN A 40 -3.57 -0.93 -0.19
C GLN A 40 -2.34 -1.25 -1.05
N CYS A 41 -1.25 -1.60 -0.37
CA CYS A 41 -0.02 -2.09 -1.00
C CYS A 41 -0.20 -3.54 -1.45
N GLU A 42 0.55 -3.94 -2.48
CA GLU A 42 0.59 -5.31 -2.96
C GLU A 42 1.51 -6.16 -2.08
N CYS A 43 0.91 -6.82 -1.09
CA CYS A 43 1.63 -7.60 -0.09
C CYS A 43 2.14 -8.94 -0.66
N ARG A 44 3.30 -9.36 -0.19
CA ARG A 44 3.81 -10.72 -0.38
C ARG A 44 2.91 -11.73 0.32
N ALA A 45 3.02 -12.98 -0.12
CA ALA A 45 2.41 -14.10 0.58
C ALA A 45 2.81 -14.05 2.06
N ASN A 46 1.82 -14.25 2.93
CA ASN A 46 1.98 -14.28 4.40
C ASN A 46 2.22 -12.91 5.04
N VAL A 47 1.97 -11.82 4.32
CA VAL A 47 2.03 -10.44 4.86
C VAL A 47 0.68 -9.77 4.64
N THR A 48 0.23 -9.00 5.63
CA THR A 48 -1.05 -8.32 5.69
C THR A 48 -0.89 -6.88 6.18
N GLY A 49 -2.01 -6.16 6.23
CA GLY A 49 -2.07 -4.74 6.54
C GLY A 49 -1.98 -3.87 5.30
N ARG A 50 -2.40 -2.60 5.42
CA ARG A 50 -2.40 -1.65 4.30
C ARG A 50 -1.00 -1.45 3.72
N GLN A 51 -0.01 -1.42 4.60
CA GLN A 51 1.40 -1.18 4.28
C GLN A 51 2.21 -2.48 4.14
N CYS A 52 1.59 -3.65 4.32
CA CYS A 52 2.30 -4.94 4.33
C CYS A 52 3.42 -4.99 5.39
N ASP A 53 3.19 -4.38 6.54
CA ASP A 53 4.12 -4.35 7.68
C ASP A 53 3.88 -5.50 8.67
N SER A 54 2.72 -6.17 8.58
CA SER A 54 2.28 -7.17 9.55
C SER A 54 2.27 -8.56 8.92
N CYS A 55 2.68 -9.60 9.64
CA CYS A 55 2.57 -10.98 9.16
C CYS A 55 1.10 -11.43 9.17
N ALA A 56 0.67 -12.21 8.18
CA ALA A 56 -0.68 -12.78 8.16
C ALA A 56 -0.85 -13.73 9.35
N ASP A 57 -1.86 -13.47 10.18
CA ASP A 57 -2.17 -14.19 11.42
C ASP A 57 -2.31 -15.72 11.23
N THR A 58 -2.65 -16.16 10.01
CA THR A 58 -2.76 -17.58 9.65
C THR A 58 -1.43 -18.35 9.64
N PHE A 59 -0.28 -17.69 9.79
CA PHE A 59 1.02 -18.36 9.93
C PHE A 59 1.53 -18.45 11.37
N TRP A 60 0.81 -17.87 12.35
CA TRP A 60 1.13 -17.96 13.79
C TRP A 60 0.09 -18.77 14.57
N GLY A 61 -0.43 -19.86 13.97
CA GLY A 61 -1.50 -20.67 14.57
C GLY A 61 -1.23 -22.18 14.55
N TYR A 62 -0.64 -22.66 15.65
CA TYR A 62 -0.47 -24.03 16.17
C TYR A 62 0.69 -24.90 15.67
#